data_AF-A0A8S1MPM2-F1
#
_entry.id   AF-A0A8S1MPM2-F1
#
_cell.length_a   1.000
_cell.length_b   1.000
_cell.length_c   1.000
_cell.angle_alpha   90.00
_cell.angle_beta   90.00
_cell.angle_gamma   90.00
#
_symmetry.space_group_name_H-M   'P 1'
#
loop_
_entity.id
_entity.type
_entity.pdbx_description
1 polymer ?
#
loop_
_entity_poly.entity_id
_entity_poly.type
_entity_poly.pdbx_seq_one_letter_code
_entity_poly.pdbx_strand_id
1 'polypeptide(L)'
;MTQETLRQLARQLNKNKFLIAKPATDVFQCVQAFILLVKGVKIQDWLLAQLLMSCSLPQMVETIIEKKIDYANIILCKKLYHLIPQQQNSLGKLIYQLISQSLNFLEDEKSKIQRSKSTILRHEPSIYSNSINKIVQYQNKNTSNQRCKEDLQKIFQHRKIIKNQKNKEDDEKKFELLKEKMKKINKNSYFISPRKMQFEQQEKIILSNNNSERQFIHNKQMRSLRSFRSSFYD
;
A
#
# COMPACT_ATOMS: atom_id res chain seq x y z
N MET A 1 -11.48 -5.61 29.50
CA MET A 1 -10.29 -6.25 28.90
C MET A 1 -9.71 -5.46 27.71
N THR A 2 -10.53 -4.95 26.77
CA THR A 2 -10.04 -4.33 25.52
C THR A 2 -9.53 -2.88 25.63
N GLN A 3 -10.03 -2.07 26.57
CA GLN A 3 -9.56 -0.68 26.73
C GLN A 3 -8.16 -0.58 27.35
N GLU A 4 -7.90 -1.41 28.36
CA GLU A 4 -6.62 -1.40 29.09
C GLU A 4 -5.48 -1.94 28.22
N THR A 5 -5.77 -2.92 27.36
CA THR A 5 -4.83 -3.43 26.35
C THR A 5 -4.47 -2.37 25.32
N LEU A 6 -5.41 -1.55 24.85
CA LEU A 6 -5.13 -0.39 23.98
C LEU A 6 -4.19 0.62 24.66
N ARG A 7 -4.46 0.96 25.93
CA ARG A 7 -3.60 1.85 26.72
C ARG A 7 -2.21 1.27 26.94
N GLN A 8 -2.09 -0.03 27.20
CA GLN A 8 -0.80 -0.71 27.35
C GLN A 8 0.03 -0.71 26.06
N LEU A 9 -0.60 -1.01 24.91
CA LEU A 9 0.05 -0.94 23.60
C LEU A 9 0.54 0.48 23.29
N ALA A 10 -0.26 1.50 23.60
CA ALA A 10 0.14 2.90 23.45
C ALA A 10 1.35 3.26 24.31
N ARG A 11 1.39 2.80 25.57
CA ARG A 11 2.54 2.99 26.47
C ARG A 11 3.79 2.29 25.96
N GLN A 12 3.68 1.07 25.43
CA GLN A 12 4.80 0.34 24.82
C GLN A 12 5.35 1.09 23.59
N LEU A 13 4.47 1.60 22.74
CA LEU A 13 4.84 2.40 21.57
C LEU A 13 5.54 3.72 21.95
N ASN A 14 5.06 4.42 22.98
CA ASN A 14 5.73 5.63 23.48
C ASN A 14 7.13 5.35 24.06
N LYS A 15 7.30 4.21 24.77
CA LYS A 15 8.61 3.81 25.31
C LYS A 15 9.65 3.57 24.21
N ASN A 16 9.23 3.06 23.07
CA ASN A 16 10.12 2.78 21.94
C ASN A 16 10.67 4.04 21.26
N LYS A 17 10.23 5.24 21.65
CA LYS A 17 10.58 6.55 21.07
C LYS A 17 10.53 6.51 19.54
N PHE A 18 9.46 7.01 18.94
CA PHE A 18 9.32 7.17 17.49
C PHE A 18 10.34 8.20 16.93
N LEU A 19 11.63 7.86 16.97
CA LEU A 19 12.75 8.65 16.49
C LEU A 19 13.36 7.95 15.29
N ILE A 20 12.54 7.74 14.27
CA ILE A 20 12.95 7.08 13.04
C ILE A 20 13.06 8.15 11.97
N ALA A 21 14.28 8.45 11.52
CA ALA A 21 14.52 9.43 10.47
C ALA A 21 13.92 9.00 9.13
N LYS A 22 13.92 7.69 8.83
CA LYS A 22 13.33 7.12 7.62
C LYS A 22 12.61 5.80 7.94
N PRO A 23 11.28 5.77 7.88
CA PRO A 23 10.52 4.57 8.20
C PRO A 23 10.64 3.56 7.05
N ALA A 24 10.53 2.28 7.40
CA ALA A 24 10.19 1.28 6.41
C ALA A 24 8.75 1.52 5.90
N THR A 25 8.47 1.12 4.66
CA THR A 25 7.18 1.43 3.99
C THR A 25 5.99 0.84 4.74
N ASP A 26 6.13 -0.35 5.31
CA ASP A 26 5.16 -1.04 6.15
C ASP A 26 4.83 -0.22 7.41
N VAL A 27 5.85 0.26 8.13
CA VAL A 27 5.70 1.10 9.33
C VAL A 27 4.96 2.38 8.97
N PHE A 28 5.32 3.02 7.86
CA PHE A 28 4.66 4.23 7.43
C PHE A 28 3.19 4.00 7.11
N GLN A 29 2.87 2.93 6.38
CA GLN A 29 1.49 2.56 6.08
C GLN A 29 0.67 2.26 7.34
N CYS A 30 1.26 1.57 8.33
CA CYS A 30 0.64 1.37 9.64
C CYS A 30 0.33 2.70 10.33
N VAL A 31 1.31 3.61 10.41
CA VAL A 31 1.10 4.92 11.03
C VAL A 31 0.02 5.71 10.29
N GLN A 32 0.04 5.73 8.96
CA GLN A 32 -0.97 6.39 8.15
C GLN A 32 -2.37 5.83 8.41
N ALA A 33 -2.52 4.51 8.49
CA ALA A 33 -3.80 3.86 8.76
C ALA A 33 -4.33 4.22 10.16
N PHE A 34 -3.47 4.23 11.17
CA PHE A 34 -3.86 4.59 12.52
C PHE A 34 -4.28 6.07 12.63
N ILE A 35 -3.52 6.98 12.02
CA ILE A 35 -3.88 8.41 12.02
C ILE A 35 -5.18 8.64 11.23
N LEU A 36 -5.37 7.94 10.11
CA LEU A 36 -6.61 8.01 9.35
C LEU A 36 -7.83 7.55 10.16
N LEU A 37 -7.66 6.49 10.97
CA LEU A 37 -8.72 6.02 11.87
C LEU A 37 -9.19 7.12 12.82
N VAL A 38 -8.24 7.84 13.42
CA VAL A 38 -8.55 8.81 14.48
C VAL A 38 -8.92 10.19 13.94
N LYS A 39 -8.16 10.69 12.98
CA LYS A 39 -8.27 12.07 12.48
C LYS A 39 -9.03 12.17 11.16
N GLY A 40 -9.31 11.06 10.47
CA GLY A 40 -9.96 11.08 9.16
C GLY A 40 -9.09 11.65 8.03
N VAL A 41 -7.81 11.92 8.28
CA VAL A 41 -6.87 12.51 7.32
C VAL A 41 -5.78 11.51 6.95
N LYS A 42 -5.54 11.33 5.65
CA LYS A 42 -4.42 10.54 5.13
C LYS A 42 -3.18 11.43 5.01
N ILE A 43 -2.25 11.26 5.95
CA ILE A 43 -1.01 12.04 5.98
C ILE A 43 0.01 11.47 4.98
N GLN A 44 0.60 12.33 4.14
CA GLN A 44 1.65 11.95 3.19
C GLN A 44 3.06 12.26 3.70
N ASP A 45 3.18 13.18 4.66
CA ASP A 45 4.45 13.59 5.25
C ASP A 45 4.79 12.73 6.46
N TRP A 46 5.95 12.05 6.42
CA TRP A 46 6.43 11.24 7.53
C TRP A 46 6.72 12.08 8.77
N LEU A 47 7.28 13.29 8.63
CA LEU A 47 7.69 14.10 9.78
C LEU A 47 6.46 14.48 10.62
N LEU A 48 5.39 14.89 9.95
CA LEU A 48 4.12 15.18 10.59
C LEU A 48 3.49 13.93 11.23
N ALA A 49 3.52 12.80 10.53
CA ALA A 49 3.00 11.53 11.05
C ALA A 49 3.76 11.08 12.31
N GLN A 50 5.09 11.22 12.30
CA GLN A 50 5.98 10.91 13.41
C GLN A 50 5.72 11.83 14.61
N LEU A 51 5.52 13.13 14.37
CA LEU A 51 5.19 14.10 15.43
C LEU A 51 3.87 13.75 16.09
N LEU A 52 2.83 13.43 15.31
CA LEU A 52 1.53 13.04 15.84
C LEU A 52 1.62 11.74 16.65
N MET A 53 2.32 10.73 16.16
CA MET A 53 2.53 9.48 16.90
C MET A 53 3.36 9.68 18.17
N SER A 54 4.27 10.66 18.22
CA SER A 54 5.11 10.90 19.39
C SER A 54 4.41 11.74 20.46
N CYS A 55 3.68 12.77 20.04
CA CYS A 55 3.10 13.76 20.96
C CYS A 55 1.64 13.47 21.31
N SER A 56 0.87 12.89 20.39
CA SER A 56 -0.59 12.80 20.51
C SER A 56 -1.12 11.36 20.62
N LEU A 57 -0.26 10.34 20.61
CA LEU A 57 -0.69 8.94 20.68
C LEU A 57 -1.60 8.63 21.89
N PRO A 58 -1.33 9.10 23.12
CA PRO A 58 -2.25 8.88 24.25
C PRO A 58 -3.63 9.48 24.00
N GLN A 59 -3.69 10.72 23.52
CA GLN A 59 -4.95 11.41 23.22
C GLN A 59 -5.73 10.72 22.10
N MET A 60 -5.03 10.25 21.06
CA MET A 60 -5.63 9.50 19.96
C MET A 60 -6.26 8.19 20.44
N VAL A 61 -5.61 7.50 21.37
CA VAL A 61 -6.12 6.26 21.96
C VAL A 61 -7.32 6.55 22.88
N GLU A 62 -7.29 7.62 23.68
CA GLU A 62 -8.47 8.01 24.46
C GLU A 62 -9.64 8.41 23.55
N THR A 63 -9.39 9.04 22.39
CA THR A 63 -10.45 9.33 21.39
C THR A 63 -11.12 8.06 20.88
N ILE A 64 -10.35 6.99 20.67
CA ILE A 64 -10.87 5.66 20.30
C ILE A 64 -11.68 5.05 21.44
N ILE A 65 -11.18 5.13 22.69
CA ILE A 65 -11.85 4.61 23.88
C ILE A 65 -13.16 5.34 24.16
N GLU A 66 -13.17 6.66 24.00
CA GLU A 66 -14.35 7.53 24.05
C GLU A 66 -15.30 7.33 22.86
N LYS A 67 -14.90 6.53 21.85
CA LYS A 67 -15.67 6.22 20.64
C LYS A 67 -16.07 7.45 19.82
N LYS A 68 -15.29 8.53 19.90
CA LYS A 68 -15.51 9.76 19.12
C LYS A 68 -14.90 9.64 17.71
N ILE A 69 -15.15 8.51 17.05
CA ILE A 69 -14.59 8.18 15.73
C ILE A 69 -15.71 8.00 14.71
N ASP A 70 -15.62 8.73 13.60
CA ASP A 70 -16.58 8.59 12.51
C ASP A 70 -16.52 7.21 11.86
N TYR A 71 -17.69 6.66 11.53
CA TYR A 71 -17.79 5.35 10.88
C TYR A 71 -17.10 5.31 9.50
N ALA A 72 -17.08 6.44 8.79
CA ALA A 72 -16.34 6.57 7.54
C ALA A 72 -14.84 6.30 7.75
N ASN A 73 -14.25 6.78 8.85
CA ASN A 73 -12.84 6.58 9.16
C ASN A 73 -12.53 5.11 9.44
N ILE A 74 -13.45 4.41 10.11
CA ILE A 74 -13.34 2.96 10.38
C ILE A 74 -13.29 2.19 9.05
N ILE A 75 -14.19 2.48 8.11
CA ILE A 75 -14.22 1.82 6.79
C ILE A 75 -12.91 2.09 6.03
N LEU A 76 -12.46 3.35 6.01
CA LEU A 76 -11.25 3.72 5.29
C LEU A 76 -9.99 3.11 5.90
N CYS A 77 -9.91 3.07 7.24
CA CYS A 77 -8.84 2.40 7.96
C CYS A 77 -8.82 0.90 7.65
N LYS A 78 -9.96 0.20 7.70
CA LYS A 78 -10.04 -1.23 7.33
C LYS A 78 -9.51 -1.51 5.93
N LYS A 79 -9.91 -0.69 4.95
CA LYS A 79 -9.45 -0.83 3.56
C LYS A 79 -7.94 -0.71 3.45
N LEU A 80 -7.32 0.24 4.15
CA LEU A 80 -5.87 0.38 4.15
C LEU A 80 -5.19 -0.72 4.95
N TYR A 81 -5.74 -1.12 6.09
CA TYR A 81 -5.21 -2.16 6.96
C TYR A 81 -5.02 -3.50 6.23
N HIS A 82 -5.95 -3.88 5.33
CA HIS A 82 -5.83 -5.09 4.52
C HIS A 82 -4.74 -5.03 3.43
N LEU A 83 -4.28 -3.83 3.08
CA LEU A 83 -3.21 -3.63 2.10
C LEU A 83 -1.82 -3.64 2.73
N ILE A 84 -1.73 -3.61 4.07
CA ILE A 84 -0.45 -3.60 4.77
C ILE A 84 0.13 -5.02 4.77
N PRO A 85 1.37 -5.22 4.28
CA PRO A 85 2.01 -6.53 4.31
C PRO A 85 2.18 -7.01 5.76
N GLN A 86 2.00 -8.32 6.00
CA GLN A 86 2.12 -8.94 7.33
C GLN A 86 3.58 -9.11 7.80
N GLN A 87 4.54 -9.10 6.86
CA GLN A 87 5.97 -9.12 7.19
C GLN A 87 6.40 -7.71 7.61
N GLN A 88 6.36 -7.46 8.92
CA GLN A 88 6.68 -6.16 9.50
C GLN A 88 7.82 -6.24 10.50
N ASN A 89 8.52 -5.12 10.65
CA ASN A 89 9.47 -4.93 11.75
C ASN A 89 8.75 -4.94 13.10
N SER A 90 9.47 -5.11 14.21
CA SER A 90 8.91 -5.17 15.57
C SER A 90 8.00 -3.98 15.91
N LEU A 91 8.39 -2.77 15.50
CA LEU A 91 7.56 -1.56 15.65
C LEU A 91 6.30 -1.62 14.78
N GLY A 92 6.44 -2.04 13.51
CA GLY A 92 5.31 -2.20 12.61
C GLY A 92 4.26 -3.15 13.19
N LYS A 93 4.71 -4.29 13.71
CA LYS A 93 3.85 -5.28 14.39
C LYS A 93 3.08 -4.69 15.56
N LEU A 94 3.72 -3.86 16.40
CA LEU A 94 3.05 -3.20 17.53
C LEU A 94 1.96 -2.22 17.05
N ILE A 95 2.24 -1.42 16.02
CA ILE A 95 1.25 -0.48 15.48
C ILE A 95 0.11 -1.24 14.79
N TYR A 96 0.43 -2.31 14.07
CA TYR A 96 -0.56 -3.17 13.43
C TYR A 96 -1.46 -3.87 14.45
N GLN A 97 -0.90 -4.34 15.57
CA GLN A 97 -1.67 -4.84 16.72
C GLN A 97 -2.56 -3.75 17.32
N LEU A 98 -2.05 -2.53 17.50
CA LEU A 98 -2.85 -1.41 17.99
C LEU A 98 -4.04 -1.12 17.08
N ILE A 99 -3.85 -1.08 15.76
CA ILE A 99 -4.94 -0.89 14.79
C ILE A 99 -5.95 -2.04 14.88
N SER A 100 -5.48 -3.28 14.91
CA SER A 100 -6.34 -4.47 14.99
C SER A 100 -7.24 -4.42 16.23
N GLN A 101 -6.64 -4.16 17.40
CA GLN A 101 -7.38 -4.05 18.66
C GLN A 101 -8.33 -2.87 18.66
N SER A 102 -7.94 -1.75 18.03
CA SER A 102 -8.80 -0.56 17.92
C SER A 102 -10.03 -0.84 17.05
N LEU A 103 -9.84 -1.51 15.91
CA LEU A 103 -10.95 -1.89 15.02
C LEU A 103 -11.90 -2.89 15.70
N ASN A 104 -11.35 -3.94 16.32
CA ASN A 104 -12.15 -4.91 17.07
C ASN A 104 -12.95 -4.24 18.19
N PHE A 105 -12.32 -3.35 18.96
CA PHE A 105 -12.99 -2.59 20.02
C PHE A 105 -14.16 -1.74 19.51
N LEU A 106 -14.01 -1.12 18.34
CA LEU A 106 -15.05 -0.31 17.71
C LEU A 106 -16.17 -1.16 17.08
N GLU A 107 -15.92 -2.44 16.79
CA GLU A 107 -16.88 -3.39 16.20
C GLU A 107 -17.68 -4.18 17.23
N ASP A 108 -17.10 -4.49 18.39
CA ASP A 108 -17.71 -5.31 19.46
C ASP A 108 -19.04 -4.75 20.01
N GLU A 109 -19.35 -3.47 19.77
CA GLU A 109 -20.65 -2.90 20.13
C GLU A 109 -21.72 -3.05 19.06
N LYS A 110 -21.34 -3.20 17.78
CA LYS A 110 -22.33 -3.45 16.72
C LYS A 110 -22.87 -4.88 16.78
N SER A 111 -22.07 -5.85 17.20
CA SER A 111 -22.57 -7.21 17.45
C SER A 111 -23.60 -7.25 18.59
N LYS A 112 -23.53 -6.32 19.55
CA LYS A 112 -24.56 -6.13 20.59
C LYS A 112 -25.81 -5.40 20.08
N ILE A 113 -25.66 -4.39 19.23
CA ILE A 113 -26.78 -3.66 18.61
C ILE A 113 -27.51 -4.53 17.57
N GLN A 114 -26.81 -5.46 16.90
CA GLN A 114 -27.42 -6.43 15.98
C GLN A 114 -28.04 -7.64 16.70
N ARG A 115 -27.49 -8.10 17.83
CA ARG A 115 -28.05 -9.26 18.57
C ARG A 115 -29.42 -9.02 19.20
N SER A 116 -29.85 -7.78 19.41
CA SER A 116 -31.21 -7.48 19.86
C SER A 116 -32.24 -7.49 18.73
N LYS A 117 -31.84 -7.79 17.48
CA LYS A 117 -32.73 -8.04 16.35
C LYS A 117 -32.23 -9.25 15.55
N SER A 118 -32.92 -10.39 15.69
CA SER A 118 -32.83 -11.66 14.91
C SER A 118 -31.98 -12.77 15.57
N THR A 119 -32.39 -14.04 15.75
CA THR A 119 -33.49 -14.87 15.19
C THR A 119 -33.98 -14.41 13.84
N ILE A 120 -33.14 -14.60 12.83
CA ILE A 120 -33.47 -14.96 11.44
C ILE A 120 -32.14 -15.41 10.84
N LEU A 121 -31.92 -16.73 10.89
CA LEU A 121 -31.03 -17.43 9.98
C LEU A 121 -31.71 -17.43 8.61
N ARG A 122 -31.50 -16.41 7.77
CA ARG A 122 -31.68 -16.50 6.31
C ARG A 122 -30.71 -15.56 5.63
N HIS A 123 -30.07 -16.06 4.58
CA HIS A 123 -29.30 -15.28 3.61
C HIS A 123 -30.01 -13.95 3.28
N GLU A 124 -29.49 -12.83 3.77
CA GLU A 124 -29.89 -11.53 3.24
C GLU A 124 -29.07 -11.23 1.97
N PRO A 125 -29.75 -10.91 0.85
CA PRO A 125 -29.08 -10.58 -0.40
C PRO A 125 -28.38 -9.22 -0.27
N SER A 126 -27.28 -9.07 -1.00
CA SER A 126 -26.48 -7.84 -1.00
C SER A 126 -27.35 -6.61 -1.30
N ILE A 127 -27.36 -5.64 -0.38
CA ILE A 127 -28.08 -4.36 -0.50
C ILE A 127 -27.55 -3.50 -1.68
N TYR A 128 -26.48 -3.94 -2.35
CA TYR A 128 -25.96 -3.33 -3.57
C TYR A 128 -26.62 -3.82 -4.87
N SER A 129 -27.52 -4.81 -4.82
CA SER A 129 -28.14 -5.35 -6.04
C SER A 129 -29.53 -4.79 -6.37
N ASN A 130 -30.17 -4.02 -5.47
CA ASN A 130 -31.55 -3.55 -5.67
C ASN A 130 -31.78 -2.03 -5.61
N SER A 131 -30.73 -1.20 -5.57
CA SER A 131 -30.90 0.28 -5.54
C SER A 131 -30.88 0.97 -6.92
N ILE A 132 -30.74 0.22 -8.03
CA ILE A 132 -30.70 0.83 -9.37
C ILE A 132 -32.12 1.16 -9.91
N ASN A 133 -33.19 0.55 -9.37
CA ASN A 133 -34.55 0.72 -9.93
C ASN A 133 -35.58 1.46 -9.04
N LYS A 134 -35.15 2.17 -7.99
CA LYS A 134 -36.05 2.98 -7.12
C LYS A 134 -35.71 4.47 -7.06
N ILE A 135 -35.19 5.03 -8.15
CA ILE A 135 -35.10 6.50 -8.34
C ILE A 135 -36.00 6.91 -9.52
N VAL A 136 -37.25 6.45 -9.50
CA VAL A 136 -38.34 7.02 -10.27
C VAL A 136 -39.53 7.01 -9.31
N GLN A 137 -40.24 8.14 -9.21
CA GLN A 137 -41.33 8.42 -8.27
C GLN A 137 -40.92 9.05 -6.92
N TYR A 138 -40.36 10.25 -6.99
CA TYR A 138 -40.90 11.34 -6.18
C TYR A 138 -41.15 12.52 -7.11
N GLN A 139 -42.38 12.57 -7.63
CA GLN A 139 -42.91 13.79 -8.24
C GLN A 139 -43.10 14.84 -7.14
N ASN A 140 -42.87 16.10 -7.54
CA ASN A 140 -43.27 17.35 -6.89
C ASN A 140 -42.39 17.90 -5.75
N LYS A 141 -41.33 18.63 -6.15
CA LYS A 141 -41.22 20.08 -5.89
C LYS A 141 -40.17 20.69 -6.84
N ASN A 142 -40.67 21.45 -7.80
CA ASN A 142 -39.98 21.93 -9.00
C ASN A 142 -39.08 23.14 -8.72
N THR A 143 -38.05 23.31 -9.56
CA THR A 143 -37.01 24.37 -9.66
C THR A 143 -35.66 24.14 -8.95
N SER A 144 -35.59 23.86 -7.65
CA SER A 144 -34.27 23.73 -6.96
C SER A 144 -33.47 22.49 -7.37
N ASN A 145 -34.17 21.37 -7.62
CA ASN A 145 -33.55 20.11 -8.02
C ASN A 145 -33.04 20.08 -9.47
N GLN A 146 -33.52 20.97 -10.35
CA GLN A 146 -33.02 21.09 -11.72
C GLN A 146 -31.65 21.79 -11.74
N ARG A 147 -31.50 22.90 -11.01
CA ARG A 147 -30.19 23.58 -10.86
C ARG A 147 -29.14 22.65 -10.26
N CYS A 148 -29.50 21.88 -9.22
CA CYS A 148 -28.58 20.93 -8.61
C CYS A 148 -28.14 19.81 -9.57
N LYS A 149 -29.05 19.32 -10.43
CA LYS A 149 -28.69 18.33 -11.47
C LYS A 149 -27.78 18.93 -12.55
N GLU A 150 -28.02 20.16 -12.97
CA GLU A 150 -27.17 20.87 -13.93
C GLU A 150 -25.78 21.17 -13.36
N ASP A 151 -25.69 21.59 -12.09
CA ASP A 151 -24.42 21.85 -11.41
C ASP A 151 -23.61 20.57 -11.21
N LEU A 152 -24.27 19.45 -10.86
CA LEU A 152 -23.62 18.15 -10.83
C LEU A 152 -23.09 17.74 -12.21
N GLN A 153 -23.86 17.95 -13.28
CA GLN A 153 -23.40 17.68 -14.65
C GLN A 153 -22.19 18.54 -15.04
N LYS A 154 -22.18 19.84 -14.69
CA LYS A 154 -21.02 20.73 -14.90
C LYS A 154 -19.79 20.24 -14.13
N ILE A 155 -19.96 19.79 -12.88
CA ILE A 155 -18.86 19.23 -12.07
C ILE A 155 -18.31 17.96 -12.74
N PHE A 156 -19.17 17.06 -13.22
CA PHE A 156 -18.72 15.86 -13.93
C PHE A 156 -18.00 16.17 -15.25
N GLN A 157 -18.47 17.17 -16.01
CA GLN A 157 -17.81 17.61 -17.24
C GLN A 157 -16.45 18.26 -16.95
N HIS A 158 -16.35 19.14 -15.95
CA HIS A 158 -15.08 19.73 -15.53
C HIS A 158 -14.05 18.69 -15.06
N ARG A 159 -14.49 17.66 -14.31
CA ARG A 159 -13.61 16.55 -13.91
C ARG A 159 -13.04 15.79 -15.11
N LYS A 160 -13.82 15.60 -16.18
CA LYS A 160 -13.34 14.98 -17.42
C LYS A 160 -12.31 15.86 -18.13
N ILE A 161 -12.53 17.17 -18.19
CA ILE A 161 -11.60 18.13 -18.81
C ILE A 161 -10.26 18.16 -18.05
N ILE A 162 -10.29 18.25 -16.72
CA ILE A 162 -9.07 18.25 -15.88
C ILE A 162 -8.27 16.95 -16.06
N LYS A 163 -8.97 15.81 -16.10
CA LYS A 163 -8.31 14.51 -16.33
C LYS A 163 -7.64 14.46 -17.71
N ASN A 164 -8.29 14.99 -18.74
CA ASN A 164 -7.73 15.04 -20.09
C ASN A 164 -6.56 16.03 -20.21
N GLN A 165 -6.59 17.16 -19.51
CA GLN A 165 -5.47 18.12 -19.46
C GLN A 165 -4.25 17.49 -18.78
N LYS A 166 -4.45 16.82 -17.64
CA LYS A 166 -3.37 16.13 -16.93
C LYS A 166 -2.74 15.01 -17.77
N ASN A 167 -3.55 14.26 -18.51
CA ASN A 167 -3.04 13.24 -19.43
C ASN A 167 -2.19 13.87 -20.56
N LYS A 168 -2.61 15.02 -21.12
CA LYS A 168 -1.83 15.72 -22.14
C LYS A 168 -0.48 16.22 -21.61
N GLU A 169 -0.45 16.80 -20.41
CA GLU A 169 0.80 17.23 -19.77
C GLU A 169 1.76 16.06 -19.49
N ASP A 170 1.22 14.92 -19.04
CA ASP A 170 2.04 13.72 -18.78
C ASP A 170 2.60 13.12 -20.08
N ASP A 171 1.84 13.18 -21.18
CA ASP A 171 2.29 12.71 -22.50
C ASP A 171 3.33 13.66 -23.12
N GLU A 172 3.20 14.98 -22.94
CA GLU A 172 4.22 15.96 -23.33
C GLU A 172 5.54 15.76 -22.56
N LYS A 173 5.47 15.50 -21.25
CA LYS A 173 6.67 15.19 -20.44
C LYS A 173 7.36 13.91 -20.90
N LYS A 174 6.60 12.86 -21.23
CA LYS A 174 7.17 11.62 -21.79
C LYS A 174 7.83 11.87 -23.14
N PHE A 175 7.23 12.71 -23.97
CA PHE A 175 7.77 13.05 -25.29
C PHE A 175 9.10 13.82 -25.17
N GLU A 176 9.18 14.82 -24.30
CA GLU A 176 10.44 15.55 -24.05
C GLU A 176 11.52 14.65 -23.44
N LEU A 177 11.17 13.72 -22.53
CA LEU A 177 12.10 12.73 -22.01
C LEU A 177 12.64 11.80 -23.11
N LEU A 178 11.77 11.39 -24.05
CA LEU A 178 12.17 10.55 -25.19
C LEU A 178 13.12 11.30 -26.13
N LYS A 179 12.83 12.57 -26.39
CA LYS A 179 13.67 13.47 -27.21
C LYS A 179 15.04 13.69 -26.58
N GLU A 180 15.12 13.85 -25.26
CA GLU A 180 16.39 13.96 -24.54
C GLU A 180 17.19 12.65 -24.60
N LYS A 181 16.52 11.49 -24.45
CA LYS A 181 17.14 10.17 -24.63
C LYS A 181 17.66 9.97 -26.05
N MET A 182 16.90 10.34 -27.07
CA MET A 182 17.35 10.27 -28.46
C MET A 182 18.57 11.16 -28.73
N LYS A 183 18.61 12.38 -28.17
CA LYS A 183 19.81 13.24 -28.24
C LYS A 183 21.04 12.58 -27.59
N LYS A 184 20.88 11.88 -26.48
CA LYS A 184 21.98 11.15 -25.80
C LYS A 184 22.45 9.95 -26.62
N ILE A 185 21.52 9.22 -27.25
CA ILE A 185 21.86 8.09 -28.12
C ILE A 185 22.61 8.57 -29.38
N ASN A 186 22.18 9.68 -29.99
CA ASN A 186 22.81 10.22 -31.19
C ASN A 186 24.21 10.83 -30.93
N LYS A 187 24.53 11.20 -29.68
CA LYS A 187 25.89 11.58 -29.26
C LYS A 187 26.81 10.37 -29.04
N ASN A 188 26.26 9.18 -28.87
CA ASN A 188 27.02 7.93 -28.69
C ASN A 188 27.13 7.11 -29.99
N SER A 189 26.52 7.53 -31.09
CA SER A 189 26.48 6.77 -32.35
C SER A 189 27.55 7.16 -33.37
N TYR A 190 28.42 8.13 -33.08
CA TYR A 190 29.55 8.46 -33.93
C TYR A 190 30.83 8.27 -33.13
N PHE A 191 31.64 7.28 -33.54
CA PHE A 191 32.86 6.76 -32.91
C PHE A 191 32.73 5.70 -31.81
N ILE A 192 32.21 4.52 -32.19
CA ILE A 192 32.72 3.29 -31.58
C ILE A 192 34.00 2.93 -32.33
N SER A 193 35.16 3.14 -31.70
CA SER A 193 36.45 2.75 -32.28
C SER A 193 36.48 1.22 -32.52
N PRO A 194 36.98 0.73 -33.67
CA PRO A 194 37.15 -0.70 -33.94
C PRO A 194 37.90 -1.46 -32.82
N ARG A 195 38.78 -0.77 -32.08
CA ARG A 195 39.45 -1.34 -30.90
C ARG A 195 38.49 -1.72 -29.79
N LYS A 196 37.48 -0.89 -29.47
CA LYS A 196 36.52 -1.18 -28.39
C LYS A 196 35.67 -2.42 -28.69
N MET A 197 35.30 -2.62 -29.96
CA MET A 197 34.57 -3.82 -30.40
C MET A 197 35.41 -5.08 -30.26
N GLN A 198 36.71 -5.04 -30.58
CA GLN A 198 37.61 -6.20 -30.41
C GLN A 198 37.84 -6.54 -28.93
N PHE A 199 37.96 -5.55 -28.06
CA PHE A 199 38.09 -5.78 -26.61
C PHE A 199 36.83 -6.41 -26.00
N GLU A 200 35.63 -5.94 -26.34
CA GLU A 200 34.38 -6.54 -25.86
C GLU A 200 34.16 -7.96 -26.40
N GLN A 201 34.62 -8.26 -27.62
CA GLN A 201 34.59 -9.62 -28.16
C GLN A 201 35.59 -10.54 -27.45
N GLN A 202 36.79 -10.06 -27.15
CA GLN A 202 37.80 -10.82 -26.39
C GLN A 202 37.36 -11.08 -24.94
N GLU A 203 36.78 -10.09 -24.25
CA GLU A 203 36.23 -10.29 -22.89
C GLU A 203 35.12 -11.35 -22.87
N LYS A 204 34.23 -11.36 -23.87
CA LYS A 204 33.19 -12.39 -23.98
C LYS A 204 33.77 -13.80 -24.18
N ILE A 205 34.85 -13.93 -24.96
CA ILE A 205 35.54 -15.22 -25.18
C ILE A 205 36.25 -15.71 -23.91
N ILE A 206 36.87 -14.81 -23.15
CA ILE A 206 37.53 -15.16 -21.88
C ILE A 206 36.50 -15.59 -20.83
N LEU A 207 35.37 -14.88 -20.74
CA LEU A 207 34.29 -15.23 -19.81
C LEU A 207 33.61 -16.57 -20.16
N SER A 208 33.45 -16.89 -21.44
CA SER A 208 32.93 -18.20 -21.85
C SER A 208 33.88 -19.35 -21.51
N ASN A 209 35.19 -19.16 -21.73
CA ASN A 209 36.19 -20.20 -21.44
C ASN A 209 36.30 -20.49 -19.94
N ASN A 210 36.28 -19.46 -19.10
CA ASN A 210 36.30 -19.61 -17.64
C ASN A 210 35.07 -20.35 -17.10
N ASN A 211 33.90 -20.17 -17.72
CA ASN A 211 32.68 -20.88 -17.32
C ASN A 211 32.70 -22.35 -17.77
N SER A 212 33.24 -22.66 -18.95
CA SER A 212 33.43 -24.05 -19.39
C SER A 212 34.43 -24.81 -18.53
N GLU A 213 35.55 -24.19 -18.12
CA GLU A 213 36.52 -24.83 -17.22
C GLU A 213 35.92 -25.10 -15.83
N ARG A 214 35.16 -24.16 -15.27
CA ARG A 214 34.45 -24.37 -13.99
C ARG A 214 33.44 -25.51 -14.06
N GLN A 215 32.69 -25.62 -15.17
CA GLN A 215 31.77 -26.75 -15.37
C GLN A 215 32.50 -28.08 -15.52
N PHE A 216 33.64 -28.10 -16.20
CA PHE A 216 34.43 -29.32 -16.39
C PHE A 216 35.02 -29.82 -15.06
N ILE A 217 35.55 -28.92 -14.23
CA ILE A 217 36.06 -29.24 -12.88
C ILE A 217 34.94 -29.79 -11.99
N HIS A 218 33.77 -29.13 -11.99
CA HIS A 218 32.61 -29.58 -11.23
C HIS A 218 32.14 -30.98 -11.64
N ASN A 219 32.08 -31.27 -12.94
CA ASN A 219 31.70 -32.60 -13.44
C ASN A 219 32.71 -33.69 -13.08
N LYS A 220 34.02 -33.37 -13.07
CA LYS A 220 35.08 -34.31 -12.66
C LYS A 220 34.98 -34.64 -11.17
N GLN A 221 34.72 -33.64 -10.32
CA GLN A 221 34.48 -33.83 -8.87
C GLN A 221 33.21 -34.65 -8.60
N MET A 222 32.12 -34.39 -9.32
CA MET A 222 30.87 -35.16 -9.15
C MET A 222 31.02 -36.62 -9.59
N ARG A 223 31.84 -36.90 -10.62
CA ARG A 223 32.16 -38.29 -11.02
C ARG A 223 33.01 -39.00 -9.97
N SER A 224 34.02 -38.35 -9.38
CA SER A 224 34.85 -38.98 -8.34
C SER A 224 34.02 -39.30 -7.09
N LEU A 225 33.13 -38.38 -6.68
CA LEU A 225 32.23 -38.60 -5.54
C LEU A 225 31.23 -39.74 -5.77
N ARG A 226 30.72 -39.90 -7.00
CA ARG A 226 29.87 -41.04 -7.36
C ARG A 226 30.64 -42.37 -7.30
N SER A 227 31.88 -42.41 -7.80
CA SER A 227 32.72 -43.62 -7.73
C SER A 227 33.14 -43.97 -6.30
N PHE A 228 33.33 -42.97 -5.44
CA PHE A 228 33.66 -43.17 -4.03
C PHE A 228 32.45 -43.66 -3.24
N ARG A 229 31.22 -43.30 -3.66
CA ARG A 229 30.00 -43.76 -3.02
C ARG A 229 29.63 -45.20 -3.43
N SER A 230 29.93 -45.62 -4.66
CA SER A 230 29.70 -47.00 -5.09
C SER A 230 30.61 -48.01 -4.38
N SER A 231 31.83 -47.62 -3.98
CA SER A 231 32.76 -48.51 -3.25
C SER A 231 32.36 -48.83 -1.80
N PHE A 232 31.25 -48.29 -1.29
CA PHE A 232 30.69 -48.65 0.02
C PHE A 232 29.51 -49.63 -0.09
N TYR A 233 29.05 -49.94 -1.30
CA TYR A 233 27.91 -50.81 -1.56
C TYR A 233 28.26 -52.01 -2.45
N ASP A 234 29.54 -52.16 -2.82
CA ASP A 234 30.18 -53.40 -3.24
C ASP A 234 30.98 -53.98 -2.05
#